data_AF-A0A0F4PHU3-F1
#
_entry.id   AF-A0A0F4PHU3-F1
#
_cell.length_a   1.000
_cell.length_b   1.000
_cell.length_c   1.000
_cell.angle_alpha   90.00
_cell.angle_beta   90.00
_cell.angle_gamma   90.00
#
_symmetry.space_group_name_H-M   'P 1'
#
loop_
_entity.id
_entity.type
_entity.pdbx_description
1 polymer ?
#
loop_
_entity_poly.entity_id
_entity_poly.type
_entity_poly.pdbx_seq_one_letter_code
_entity_poly.pdbx_strand_id
1 'polypeptide(L)'
;MSWYPDDKTWLKARKAQWKEVKESLKEMYVYEPKDIKLIKEYFLYGPDKEPMRTVNNDGGIKRKISYMGMIAIWLYPSFDKESIIKELHKFRSTVQYQDGSIMQYDTGANRVLEFCEDDFEAHKSATDDGDTSFFQGKEQLLAELLLPSSVEEESWFKNSLKDGDDDRINEKCERKIRKVINVLSLYLSRHMENPNPNYIYRYRLSYCISALKNFKGSEFRAKILKENLVTFFTALEKITASPNDYPQCFVETAQEFTRLFNEADLPDSVHALLAPYIKAAKESVD
;
A
#
# COMPACT_ATOMS: atom_id res chain seq x y z
N MET A 1 -21.55 -0.70 6.52
CA MET A 1 -22.59 -1.62 5.99
C MET A 1 -22.06 -3.05 6.04
N SER A 2 -22.83 -3.99 6.59
CA SER A 2 -22.56 -5.43 6.53
C SER A 2 -23.05 -6.04 5.20
N TRP A 3 -22.79 -7.32 4.94
CA TRP A 3 -23.42 -7.99 3.79
C TRP A 3 -24.95 -8.01 3.94
N TYR A 4 -25.67 -7.82 2.82
CA TYR A 4 -27.13 -7.86 2.75
C TYR A 4 -27.59 -8.96 1.77
N PRO A 5 -27.29 -10.23 2.04
CA PRO A 5 -27.50 -11.31 1.08
C PRO A 5 -28.97 -11.55 0.72
N ASP A 6 -29.90 -11.10 1.57
CA ASP A 6 -31.35 -11.25 1.36
C ASP A 6 -31.96 -10.08 0.55
N ASP A 7 -31.21 -9.00 0.35
CA ASP A 7 -31.61 -7.89 -0.52
C ASP A 7 -31.31 -8.24 -1.99
N LYS A 8 -32.38 -8.44 -2.77
CA LYS A 8 -32.31 -8.78 -4.19
C LYS A 8 -31.63 -7.70 -5.04
N THR A 9 -31.80 -6.43 -4.70
CA THR A 9 -31.20 -5.30 -5.42
C THR A 9 -29.68 -5.29 -5.17
N TRP A 10 -29.27 -5.42 -3.91
CA TRP A 10 -27.87 -5.53 -3.53
C TRP A 10 -27.20 -6.73 -4.22
N LEU A 11 -27.83 -7.91 -4.19
CA LEU A 11 -27.28 -9.12 -4.79
C LEU A 11 -27.16 -9.00 -6.32
N LYS A 12 -28.11 -8.33 -6.98
CA LYS A 12 -28.04 -8.04 -8.42
C LYS A 12 -26.85 -7.15 -8.76
N ALA A 13 -26.63 -6.08 -7.99
CA ALA A 13 -25.48 -5.19 -8.18
C ALA A 13 -24.15 -5.93 -7.98
N ARG A 14 -24.03 -6.72 -6.91
CA ARG A 14 -22.83 -7.54 -6.64
C ARG A 14 -22.57 -8.55 -7.75
N LYS A 15 -23.59 -9.26 -8.25
CA LYS A 15 -23.43 -10.19 -9.38
C LYS A 15 -22.91 -9.50 -10.65
N ALA A 16 -23.25 -8.23 -10.87
CA ALA A 16 -22.67 -7.45 -11.96
C ALA A 16 -21.20 -7.12 -11.69
N GLN A 17 -20.89 -6.57 -10.51
CA GLN A 17 -19.52 -6.23 -10.07
C GLN A 17 -18.58 -7.46 -10.09
N TRP A 18 -19.10 -8.65 -9.83
CA TRP A 18 -18.31 -9.90 -9.87
C TRP A 18 -17.62 -10.13 -11.22
N LYS A 19 -18.17 -9.62 -12.34
CA LYS A 19 -17.54 -9.80 -13.64
C LYS A 19 -16.15 -9.16 -13.69
N GLU A 20 -16.01 -7.96 -13.16
CA GLU A 20 -14.74 -7.25 -13.07
C GLU A 20 -13.80 -7.90 -12.05
N VAL A 21 -14.30 -8.15 -10.84
CA VAL A 21 -13.52 -8.79 -9.76
C VAL A 21 -12.94 -10.14 -10.21
N LYS A 22 -13.70 -10.91 -10.97
CA LYS A 22 -13.26 -12.20 -11.49
C LYS A 22 -12.10 -12.07 -12.46
N GLU A 23 -12.08 -11.05 -13.32
CA GLU A 23 -10.97 -10.87 -14.26
C GLU A 23 -9.70 -10.46 -13.51
N SER A 24 -9.77 -9.49 -12.59
CA SER A 24 -8.62 -9.12 -11.74
C SER A 24 -8.09 -10.31 -10.92
N LEU A 25 -8.97 -11.16 -10.37
CA LEU A 25 -8.57 -12.36 -9.65
C LEU A 25 -7.81 -13.39 -10.51
N LYS A 26 -8.10 -13.47 -11.82
CA LYS A 26 -7.37 -14.37 -12.73
C LYS A 26 -5.97 -13.85 -13.03
N GLU A 27 -5.82 -12.53 -13.15
CA GLU A 27 -4.53 -11.87 -13.40
C GLU A 27 -3.57 -12.01 -12.22
N MET A 28 -4.08 -12.22 -11.01
CA MET A 28 -3.23 -12.42 -9.84
C MET A 28 -2.46 -13.75 -9.86
N TYR A 29 -2.82 -14.74 -10.70
CA TYR A 29 -2.22 -16.10 -10.83
C TYR A 29 -2.08 -16.95 -9.55
N VAL A 30 -2.37 -16.40 -8.37
CA VAL A 30 -2.27 -17.07 -7.06
C VAL A 30 -3.53 -17.84 -6.68
N TYR A 31 -4.63 -17.67 -7.43
CA TYR A 31 -5.92 -18.30 -7.16
C TYR A 31 -6.26 -19.32 -8.23
N GLU A 32 -6.52 -20.56 -7.79
CA GLU A 32 -7.03 -21.59 -8.67
C GLU A 32 -8.53 -21.39 -8.96
N PRO A 33 -9.10 -22.04 -9.99
CA PRO A 33 -10.53 -21.95 -10.28
C PRO A 33 -11.44 -22.31 -9.09
N LYS A 34 -10.98 -23.24 -8.22
CA LYS A 34 -11.70 -23.61 -6.98
C LYS A 34 -11.72 -22.45 -5.97
N ASP A 35 -10.64 -21.68 -5.89
CA ASP A 35 -10.50 -20.53 -4.99
C ASP A 35 -11.38 -19.38 -5.50
N ILE A 36 -11.36 -19.11 -6.80
CA ILE A 36 -12.23 -18.10 -7.44
C ILE A 36 -13.71 -18.42 -7.17
N LYS A 37 -14.10 -19.70 -7.24
CA LYS A 37 -15.46 -20.11 -6.88
C LYS A 37 -15.77 -19.80 -5.42
N LEU A 38 -14.86 -20.08 -4.51
CA LEU A 38 -15.06 -19.80 -3.08
C LEU A 38 -15.11 -18.30 -2.78
N ILE A 39 -14.21 -17.52 -3.38
CA ILE A 39 -14.18 -16.06 -3.27
C ILE A 39 -15.49 -15.46 -3.80
N LYS A 40 -16.05 -16.00 -4.89
CA LYS A 40 -17.36 -15.58 -5.41
C LYS A 40 -18.46 -15.75 -4.37
N GLU A 41 -18.54 -16.91 -3.76
CA GLU A 41 -19.58 -17.21 -2.77
C GLU A 41 -19.44 -16.30 -1.54
N TYR A 42 -18.21 -16.09 -1.05
CA TYR A 42 -17.92 -15.11 0.01
C TYR A 42 -18.33 -13.69 -0.39
N PHE A 43 -17.98 -13.26 -1.60
CA PHE A 43 -18.29 -11.94 -2.12
C PHE A 43 -19.82 -11.72 -2.23
N LEU A 44 -20.54 -12.70 -2.74
CA LEU A 44 -21.99 -12.60 -2.95
C LEU A 44 -22.79 -12.79 -1.67
N TYR A 45 -22.32 -13.59 -0.71
CA TYR A 45 -23.17 -14.05 0.39
C TYR A 45 -22.61 -13.76 1.78
N GLY A 46 -21.33 -13.38 1.87
CA GLY A 46 -20.67 -12.99 3.09
C GLY A 46 -20.06 -14.15 3.88
N PRO A 47 -19.29 -13.80 4.94
CA PRO A 47 -18.52 -14.74 5.76
C PRO A 47 -19.37 -15.78 6.48
N ASP A 48 -20.62 -15.44 6.82
CA ASP A 48 -21.51 -16.32 7.58
C ASP A 48 -22.08 -17.45 6.71
N LYS A 49 -22.24 -17.20 5.40
CA LYS A 49 -22.69 -18.21 4.43
C LYS A 49 -21.54 -19.00 3.84
N GLU A 50 -20.46 -18.33 3.42
CA GLU A 50 -19.25 -19.00 2.95
C GLU A 50 -18.03 -18.48 3.71
N PRO A 51 -17.65 -19.13 4.82
CA PRO A 51 -16.46 -18.75 5.56
C PRO A 51 -15.23 -19.15 4.76
N MET A 52 -14.31 -18.20 4.50
CA MET A 52 -13.02 -18.47 3.83
C MET A 52 -12.00 -19.20 4.71
N ARG A 53 -12.42 -19.63 5.90
CA ARG A 53 -11.65 -20.39 6.89
C ARG A 53 -12.43 -21.59 7.41
N THR A 54 -11.72 -22.52 8.03
CA THR A 54 -12.29 -23.58 8.87
C THR A 54 -11.59 -23.56 10.24
N VAL A 55 -12.34 -23.85 11.30
CA VAL A 55 -11.78 -24.05 12.65
C VAL A 55 -11.62 -25.55 12.86
N ASN A 56 -10.42 -25.99 13.18
CA ASN A 56 -10.14 -27.38 13.52
C ASN A 56 -10.52 -27.64 14.98
N ASN A 57 -10.63 -28.91 15.38
CA ASN A 57 -11.05 -29.31 16.71
C ASN A 57 -10.21 -28.71 17.85
N ASP A 58 -8.93 -28.41 17.58
CA ASP A 58 -7.99 -27.82 18.55
C ASP A 58 -8.06 -26.28 18.60
N GLY A 59 -9.09 -25.67 18.00
CA GLY A 59 -9.24 -24.22 17.89
C GLY A 59 -8.33 -23.55 16.85
N GLY A 60 -7.45 -24.33 16.20
CA GLY A 60 -6.59 -23.85 15.11
C GLY A 60 -7.40 -23.44 13.87
N ILE A 61 -7.06 -22.30 13.27
CA ILE A 61 -7.73 -21.82 12.05
C ILE A 61 -6.95 -22.32 10.82
N LYS A 62 -7.62 -23.10 9.97
CA LYS A 62 -7.13 -23.48 8.65
C LYS A 62 -7.76 -22.60 7.58
N ARG A 63 -6.94 -22.08 6.67
CA ARG A 63 -7.38 -21.21 5.57
C ARG A 63 -7.88 -22.05 4.40
N LYS A 64 -8.89 -21.55 3.69
CA LYS A 64 -9.35 -22.16 2.44
C LYS A 64 -8.63 -21.59 1.21
N ILE A 65 -8.12 -20.36 1.30
CA ILE A 65 -7.39 -19.66 0.22
C ILE A 65 -6.17 -18.90 0.76
N SER A 66 -5.22 -18.60 -0.13
CA SER A 66 -4.09 -17.70 0.13
C SER A 66 -4.53 -16.24 0.25
N TYR A 67 -3.74 -15.40 0.94
CA TYR A 67 -3.93 -13.93 1.05
C TYR A 67 -5.35 -13.47 1.40
N MET A 68 -6.04 -14.25 2.23
CA MET A 68 -7.43 -14.06 2.59
C MET A 68 -7.71 -12.67 3.19
N GLY A 69 -6.75 -12.06 3.90
CA GLY A 69 -6.91 -10.71 4.47
C GLY A 69 -7.11 -9.63 3.40
N MET A 70 -6.30 -9.66 2.34
CA MET A 70 -6.41 -8.78 1.17
C MET A 70 -7.77 -8.94 0.50
N ILE A 71 -8.19 -10.18 0.24
CA ILE A 71 -9.51 -10.48 -0.34
C ILE A 71 -10.63 -9.99 0.57
N ALA A 72 -10.52 -10.20 1.88
CA ALA A 72 -11.54 -9.77 2.82
C ALA A 72 -11.73 -8.24 2.84
N ILE A 73 -10.64 -7.47 2.82
CA ILE A 73 -10.68 -6.00 2.79
C ILE A 73 -11.20 -5.51 1.45
N TRP A 74 -10.63 -6.02 0.35
CA TRP A 74 -11.00 -5.61 -1.01
C TRP A 74 -12.48 -5.87 -1.29
N LEU A 75 -12.97 -7.04 -0.91
CA LEU A 75 -14.34 -7.45 -1.26
C LEU A 75 -15.39 -7.01 -0.25
N TYR A 76 -14.98 -6.35 0.84
CA TYR A 76 -15.90 -5.87 1.87
C TYR A 76 -16.88 -4.83 1.29
N PRO A 77 -18.20 -4.92 1.58
CA PRO A 77 -19.22 -4.04 0.98
C PRO A 77 -19.13 -2.55 1.33
N SER A 78 -18.24 -2.16 2.25
CA SER A 78 -18.13 -0.81 2.80
C SER A 78 -16.66 -0.39 2.87
N PHE A 79 -16.40 0.92 2.95
CA PHE A 79 -15.07 1.49 3.23
C PHE A 79 -14.84 1.73 4.74
N ASP A 80 -15.82 1.39 5.58
CA ASP A 80 -15.73 1.59 7.01
C ASP A 80 -14.61 0.73 7.64
N LYS A 81 -13.54 1.40 8.06
CA LYS A 81 -12.32 0.78 8.58
C LYS A 81 -12.60 -0.08 9.82
N GLU A 82 -13.42 0.39 10.74
CA GLU A 82 -13.72 -0.34 11.97
C GLU A 82 -14.49 -1.64 11.71
N SER A 83 -15.49 -1.60 10.82
CA SER A 83 -16.24 -2.80 10.41
C SER A 83 -15.34 -3.82 9.73
N ILE A 84 -14.41 -3.37 8.89
CA ILE A 84 -13.43 -4.25 8.23
C ILE A 84 -12.46 -4.84 9.24
N ILE A 85 -11.97 -4.07 10.21
CA ILE A 85 -11.10 -4.60 11.27
C ILE A 85 -11.84 -5.68 12.08
N LYS A 86 -13.11 -5.46 12.43
CA LYS A 86 -13.95 -6.46 13.11
C LYS A 86 -14.09 -7.73 12.26
N GLU A 87 -14.22 -7.58 10.94
CA GLU A 87 -14.25 -8.72 10.02
C GLU A 87 -12.89 -9.43 9.97
N LEU A 88 -11.79 -8.69 9.88
CA LEU A 88 -10.44 -9.22 9.92
C LEU A 88 -10.13 -9.98 11.21
N HIS A 89 -10.69 -9.55 12.34
CA HIS A 89 -10.56 -10.27 13.61
C HIS A 89 -11.15 -11.67 13.54
N LYS A 90 -12.19 -11.91 12.73
CA LYS A 90 -12.74 -13.26 12.52
C LYS A 90 -11.74 -14.18 11.82
N PHE A 91 -10.78 -13.63 11.07
CA PHE A 91 -9.76 -14.38 10.34
C PHE A 91 -8.46 -14.60 11.12
N ARG A 92 -8.31 -14.00 12.31
CA ARG A 92 -7.10 -14.13 13.11
C ARG A 92 -6.93 -15.57 13.62
N SER A 93 -6.11 -16.36 12.93
CA SER A 93 -5.36 -17.42 13.62
C SER A 93 -4.47 -16.71 14.63
N THR A 94 -4.52 -17.11 15.89
CA THR A 94 -3.61 -16.82 17.03
C THR A 94 -2.18 -16.36 16.71
N VAL A 95 -2.01 -15.22 16.04
CA VAL A 95 -0.71 -14.56 15.84
C VAL A 95 -0.93 -13.06 15.93
N GLN A 96 -1.51 -12.66 17.06
CA GLN A 96 -1.16 -11.39 17.65
C GLN A 96 -0.02 -11.71 18.60
N TYR A 97 1.18 -11.21 18.33
CA TYR A 97 2.25 -11.26 19.32
C TYR A 97 1.80 -10.46 20.56
N GLN A 98 2.38 -10.73 21.73
CA GLN A 98 2.03 -10.02 22.99
C GLN A 98 2.19 -8.49 22.89
N ASP A 99 2.93 -8.00 21.89
CA ASP A 99 3.11 -6.58 21.57
C ASP A 99 2.03 -5.99 20.64
N GLY A 100 1.04 -6.79 20.24
CA GLY A 100 -0.06 -6.38 19.39
C GLY A 100 0.18 -6.54 17.88
N SER A 101 1.37 -6.94 17.43
CA SER A 101 1.69 -7.07 16.01
C SER A 101 1.09 -8.32 15.35
N ILE A 102 0.72 -8.22 14.07
CA ILE A 102 0.06 -9.26 13.26
C ILE A 102 1.06 -9.82 12.23
N MET A 103 1.09 -11.14 12.02
CA MET A 103 1.94 -11.77 11.00
C MET A 103 1.55 -11.34 9.57
N GLN A 104 2.45 -10.63 8.89
CA GLN A 104 2.20 -9.92 7.62
C GLN A 104 2.11 -10.82 6.36
N TYR A 105 2.61 -12.06 6.39
CA TYR A 105 2.64 -12.93 5.20
C TYR A 105 1.24 -13.42 4.77
N ASP A 106 0.32 -13.49 5.74
CA ASP A 106 -0.96 -14.17 5.56
C ASP A 106 -2.09 -13.23 5.18
N THR A 107 -1.86 -11.93 5.38
CA THR A 107 -2.80 -10.88 5.02
C THR A 107 -2.69 -10.48 3.56
N GLY A 108 -1.60 -10.84 2.87
CA GLY A 108 -1.36 -10.40 1.48
C GLY A 108 -0.72 -9.02 1.39
N ALA A 109 -0.20 -8.46 2.48
CA ALA A 109 0.47 -7.15 2.51
C ALA A 109 1.49 -6.96 1.37
N ASN A 110 2.42 -7.90 1.21
CA ASN A 110 3.42 -7.83 0.13
C ASN A 110 2.80 -7.97 -1.27
N ARG A 111 1.68 -8.70 -1.38
CA ARG A 111 0.96 -8.88 -2.65
C ARG A 111 0.18 -7.65 -3.07
N VAL A 112 -0.36 -6.88 -2.12
CA VAL A 112 -0.94 -5.57 -2.41
C VAL A 112 0.08 -4.68 -3.12
N LEU A 113 1.32 -4.63 -2.60
CA LEU A 113 2.39 -3.85 -3.25
C LEU A 113 2.72 -4.38 -4.64
N GLU A 114 2.90 -5.68 -4.80
CA GLU A 114 3.22 -6.32 -6.08
C GLU A 114 2.13 -6.05 -7.14
N PHE A 115 0.86 -6.30 -6.81
CA PHE A 115 -0.23 -6.07 -7.75
C PHE A 115 -0.45 -4.59 -8.07
N CYS A 116 -0.08 -3.67 -7.17
CA CYS A 116 -0.06 -2.25 -7.47
C CYS A 116 1.22 -1.79 -8.22
N GLU A 117 2.29 -2.59 -8.24
CA GLU A 117 3.57 -2.30 -8.91
C GLU A 117 3.61 -2.81 -10.34
N ASP A 118 3.12 -4.02 -10.57
CA ASP A 118 3.05 -4.67 -11.88
C ASP A 118 2.12 -3.92 -12.86
N ASP A 119 1.44 -2.89 -12.36
CA ASP A 119 0.24 -2.32 -12.96
C ASP A 119 0.32 -0.82 -13.31
N PHE A 120 1.53 -0.27 -13.43
CA PHE A 120 1.63 1.09 -13.98
C PHE A 120 1.38 1.12 -15.51
N GLU A 121 1.69 0.04 -16.24
CA GLU A 121 1.56 -0.02 -17.70
C GLU A 121 0.36 -0.84 -18.21
N ALA A 122 -0.28 -1.68 -17.37
CA ALA A 122 -1.13 -2.79 -17.84
C ALA A 122 -2.65 -2.58 -17.71
N HIS A 123 -3.17 -2.03 -16.60
CA HIS A 123 -4.63 -1.94 -16.43
C HIS A 123 -5.20 -0.59 -16.83
N LYS A 124 -5.46 -0.42 -18.13
CA LYS A 124 -6.63 0.35 -18.56
C LYS A 124 -7.84 -0.25 -17.86
N SER A 125 -8.54 0.57 -17.09
CA SER A 125 -9.75 0.18 -16.39
C SER A 125 -10.74 -0.51 -17.36
N ALA A 126 -11.48 -1.51 -16.87
CA ALA A 126 -12.59 -2.13 -17.60
C ALA A 126 -13.77 -1.16 -17.86
N THR A 127 -13.70 0.04 -17.31
CA THR A 127 -14.53 1.19 -17.66
C THR A 127 -13.70 2.14 -18.52
N ASP A 128 -14.19 2.49 -19.70
CA ASP A 128 -13.50 3.37 -20.67
C ASP A 128 -13.25 4.82 -20.15
N ASP A 129 -13.38 5.07 -18.84
CA ASP A 129 -13.42 6.38 -18.17
C ASP A 129 -12.15 6.73 -17.38
N GLY A 130 -10.98 6.21 -17.77
CA GLY A 130 -9.68 6.78 -17.36
C GLY A 130 -9.18 6.49 -15.93
N ASP A 131 -10.04 6.12 -14.98
CA ASP A 131 -9.62 5.83 -13.60
C ASP A 131 -9.22 4.35 -13.42
N THR A 132 -7.92 4.09 -13.30
CA THR A 132 -7.38 2.73 -13.14
C THR A 132 -7.32 2.34 -11.67
N SER A 133 -8.11 1.35 -11.26
CA SER A 133 -8.09 0.86 -9.87
C SER A 133 -8.28 -0.65 -9.81
N PHE A 134 -7.18 -1.34 -9.54
CA PHE A 134 -7.14 -2.79 -9.38
C PHE A 134 -8.00 -3.26 -8.19
N PHE A 135 -8.01 -2.50 -7.10
CA PHE A 135 -8.77 -2.82 -5.90
C PHE A 135 -10.06 -2.01 -5.77
N GLN A 136 -10.60 -1.48 -6.88
CA GLN A 136 -11.89 -0.77 -6.93
C GLN A 136 -12.02 0.39 -5.91
N GLY A 137 -10.94 1.16 -5.75
CA GLY A 137 -10.78 2.35 -4.91
C GLY A 137 -10.27 2.04 -3.49
N LYS A 138 -10.00 0.78 -3.16
CA LYS A 138 -9.61 0.34 -1.80
C LYS A 138 -8.10 0.29 -1.57
N GLU A 139 -7.29 0.79 -2.49
CA GLU A 139 -5.84 0.81 -2.39
C GLU A 139 -5.37 1.47 -1.09
N GLN A 140 -5.89 2.65 -0.76
CA GLN A 140 -5.57 3.34 0.50
C GLN A 140 -5.92 2.47 1.71
N LEU A 141 -7.11 1.90 1.71
CA LEU A 141 -7.62 1.10 2.81
C LEU A 141 -6.80 -0.19 3.00
N LEU A 142 -6.37 -0.81 1.90
CA LEU A 142 -5.46 -1.95 1.90
C LEU A 142 -4.08 -1.54 2.42
N ALA A 143 -3.54 -0.38 2.01
CA ALA A 143 -2.29 0.13 2.54
C ALA A 143 -2.37 0.34 4.06
N GLU A 144 -3.38 1.06 4.53
CA GLU A 144 -3.53 1.38 5.95
C GLU A 144 -3.76 0.15 6.84
N LEU A 145 -4.42 -0.89 6.33
CA LEU A 145 -4.77 -2.07 7.12
C LEU A 145 -3.74 -3.18 7.05
N LEU A 146 -2.99 -3.29 5.96
CA LEU A 146 -2.08 -4.42 5.73
C LEU A 146 -0.61 -4.04 5.75
N LEU A 147 -0.27 -2.80 5.37
CA LEU A 147 1.11 -2.37 5.27
C LEU A 147 1.54 -1.68 6.56
N PRO A 148 2.77 -1.93 7.03
CA PRO A 148 3.31 -1.20 8.17
C PRO A 148 3.45 0.29 7.82
N SER A 149 3.10 1.14 8.78
CA SER A 149 3.18 2.60 8.62
C SER A 149 4.60 3.13 8.78
N SER A 150 5.48 2.34 9.40
CA SER A 150 6.85 2.67 9.76
C SER A 150 7.76 1.43 9.70
N VAL A 151 9.08 1.61 9.59
CA VAL A 151 10.03 0.48 9.63
C VAL A 151 10.08 -0.18 11.01
N GLU A 152 9.82 0.57 12.07
CA GLU A 152 9.82 0.14 13.47
C GLU A 152 8.73 -0.91 13.77
N GLU A 153 7.63 -0.88 13.01
CA GLU A 153 6.57 -1.89 13.08
C GLU A 153 6.98 -3.23 12.50
N GLU A 154 8.05 -3.28 11.71
CA GLU A 154 8.45 -4.49 11.01
C GLU A 154 9.30 -5.43 11.87
N SER A 155 8.99 -6.72 11.81
CA SER A 155 9.72 -7.74 12.55
C SER A 155 11.21 -7.77 12.20
N TRP A 156 11.57 -7.49 10.94
CA TRP A 156 12.97 -7.45 10.54
C TRP A 156 13.74 -6.32 11.23
N PHE A 157 13.10 -5.17 11.46
CA PHE A 157 13.73 -4.01 12.10
C PHE A 157 13.92 -4.30 13.58
N LYS A 158 12.86 -4.78 14.24
CA LYS A 158 12.91 -5.19 15.66
C LYS A 158 13.99 -6.24 15.92
N ASN A 159 14.17 -7.21 15.01
CA ASN A 159 15.21 -8.23 15.15
C ASN A 159 16.61 -7.65 14.95
N SER A 160 16.82 -6.87 13.89
CA SER A 160 18.11 -6.20 13.66
C SER A 160 18.52 -5.28 14.81
N LEU A 161 17.56 -4.57 15.41
CA LEU A 161 17.82 -3.70 16.56
C LEU A 161 18.24 -4.50 17.80
N LYS A 162 17.60 -5.65 18.07
CA LYS A 162 17.98 -6.56 19.16
C LYS A 162 19.38 -7.13 18.99
N ASP A 163 19.76 -7.41 17.75
CA ASP A 163 21.06 -7.96 17.40
C ASP A 163 22.18 -6.90 17.37
N GLY A 164 21.83 -5.60 17.49
CA GLY A 164 22.79 -4.49 17.37
C GLY A 164 23.37 -4.34 15.96
N ASP A 165 22.65 -4.82 14.94
CA ASP A 165 23.10 -4.89 13.55
C ASP A 165 22.74 -3.61 12.78
N ASP A 166 23.41 -2.51 13.16
CA ASP A 166 23.19 -1.18 12.59
C ASP A 166 23.43 -1.13 11.07
N ASP A 167 24.40 -1.91 10.57
CA ASP A 167 24.70 -1.99 9.14
C ASP A 167 23.53 -2.57 8.36
N ARG A 168 22.90 -3.64 8.87
CA ARG A 168 21.70 -4.22 8.24
C ARG A 168 20.50 -3.29 8.32
N ILE A 169 20.35 -2.53 9.41
CA ILE A 169 19.31 -1.49 9.49
C ILE A 169 19.53 -0.45 8.41
N ASN A 170 20.77 0.07 8.29
CA ASN A 170 21.15 1.06 7.29
C ASN A 170 20.88 0.58 5.86
N GLU A 171 21.37 -0.60 5.50
CA GLU A 171 21.21 -1.17 4.15
C GLU A 171 19.72 -1.37 3.81
N LYS A 172 18.93 -1.88 4.75
CA LYS A 172 17.50 -2.10 4.52
C LYS A 172 16.73 -0.80 4.43
N CYS A 173 17.01 0.20 5.27
CA CYS A 173 16.38 1.51 5.20
C CYS A 173 16.68 2.17 3.85
N GLU A 174 17.94 2.19 3.40
CA GLU A 174 18.31 2.73 2.08
C GLU A 174 17.57 2.01 0.95
N ARG A 175 17.51 0.67 0.99
CA ARG A 175 16.78 -0.12 -0.02
C ARG A 175 15.29 0.22 -0.07
N LYS A 176 14.67 0.49 1.09
CA LYS A 176 13.25 0.87 1.18
C LYS A 176 13.00 2.28 0.67
N ILE A 177 13.84 3.25 1.05
CA ILE A 177 13.81 4.63 0.53
C ILE A 177 13.95 4.59 -1.00
N ARG A 178 14.96 3.86 -1.50
CA ARG A 178 15.17 3.68 -2.95
C ARG A 178 13.93 3.17 -3.66
N LYS A 179 13.23 2.18 -3.11
CA LYS A 179 12.03 1.62 -3.74
C LYS A 179 10.93 2.69 -3.85
N VAL A 180 10.57 3.32 -2.73
CA VAL A 180 9.48 4.30 -2.69
C VAL A 180 9.80 5.52 -3.56
N ILE A 181 11.01 6.08 -3.44
CA ILE A 181 11.40 7.26 -4.20
C ILE A 181 11.49 6.96 -5.69
N ASN A 182 12.11 5.86 -6.12
CA ASN A 182 12.16 5.51 -7.55
C ASN A 182 10.76 5.47 -8.18
N VAL A 183 9.82 4.86 -7.46
CA VAL A 183 8.46 4.63 -7.94
C VAL A 183 7.66 5.94 -7.94
N LEU A 184 7.79 6.79 -6.90
CA LEU A 184 7.19 8.12 -6.87
C LEU A 184 7.78 9.08 -7.90
N SER A 185 9.09 9.06 -8.14
CA SER A 185 9.72 9.90 -9.17
C SER A 185 9.22 9.52 -10.55
N LEU A 186 9.04 8.23 -10.84
CA LEU A 186 8.43 7.77 -12.09
C LEU A 186 6.97 8.23 -12.20
N TYR A 187 6.18 8.05 -11.13
CA TYR A 187 4.79 8.51 -11.08
C TYR A 187 4.64 10.00 -11.39
N LEU A 188 5.40 10.84 -10.70
CA LEU A 188 5.38 12.29 -10.88
C LEU A 188 5.96 12.76 -12.21
N SER A 189 6.82 11.99 -12.87
CA SER A 189 7.44 12.43 -14.15
C SER A 189 6.70 11.95 -15.38
N ARG A 190 6.10 10.75 -15.34
CA ARG A 190 5.51 10.11 -16.53
C ARG A 190 3.98 10.18 -16.58
N HIS A 191 3.33 10.37 -15.45
CA HIS A 191 1.88 10.17 -15.33
C HIS A 191 1.13 11.42 -14.91
N MET A 192 1.74 12.59 -15.12
CA MET A 192 1.08 13.86 -14.84
C MET A 192 -0.17 14.10 -15.69
N GLU A 193 -0.16 13.60 -16.93
CA GLU A 193 -1.26 13.77 -17.89
C GLU A 193 -2.43 12.81 -17.62
N ASN A 194 -2.16 11.65 -17.02
CA ASN A 194 -3.16 10.65 -16.67
C ASN A 194 -2.87 10.03 -15.29
N PRO A 195 -3.16 10.77 -14.21
CA PRO A 195 -2.82 10.33 -12.87
C PRO A 195 -3.74 9.22 -12.39
N ASN A 196 -3.17 8.21 -11.74
CA ASN A 196 -3.95 7.27 -10.93
C ASN A 196 -4.09 7.83 -9.50
N PRO A 197 -5.27 8.31 -9.06
CA PRO A 197 -5.45 8.83 -7.71
C PRO A 197 -5.32 7.75 -6.62
N ASN A 198 -5.43 6.47 -6.99
CA ASN A 198 -5.33 5.34 -6.07
C ASN A 198 -3.90 4.80 -5.92
N TYR A 199 -2.90 5.51 -6.42
CA TYR A 199 -1.53 5.04 -6.43
C TYR A 199 -0.98 4.70 -5.03
N ILE A 200 -0.67 3.41 -4.80
CA ILE A 200 -0.40 2.88 -3.45
C ILE A 200 0.80 3.55 -2.75
N TYR A 201 1.81 3.96 -3.52
CA TYR A 201 3.05 4.51 -2.99
C TYR A 201 2.89 5.90 -2.37
N ARG A 202 1.85 6.64 -2.76
CA ARG A 202 1.50 7.91 -2.10
C ARG A 202 1.11 7.68 -0.63
N TYR A 203 0.52 6.52 -0.31
CA TYR A 203 0.20 6.15 1.07
C TYR A 203 1.39 5.56 1.84
N ARG A 204 2.55 5.40 1.19
CA ARG A 204 3.80 4.88 1.80
C ARG A 204 4.76 5.99 2.21
N LEU A 205 4.35 7.26 2.12
CA LEU A 205 5.18 8.40 2.50
C LEU A 205 5.62 8.33 3.96
N SER A 206 4.71 8.05 4.90
CA SER A 206 5.05 7.88 6.33
C SER A 206 6.12 6.80 6.56
N TYR A 207 6.01 5.67 5.85
CA TYR A 207 6.99 4.59 5.92
C TYR A 207 8.35 5.04 5.37
N CYS A 208 8.36 5.79 4.27
CA CYS A 208 9.59 6.35 3.70
C CYS A 208 10.27 7.33 4.66
N ILE A 209 9.49 8.18 5.33
CA ILE A 209 9.98 9.15 6.32
C ILE A 209 10.56 8.44 7.55
N SER A 210 9.89 7.39 8.05
CA SER A 210 10.41 6.57 9.14
C SER A 210 11.72 5.85 8.75
N ALA A 211 11.83 5.35 7.51
CA ALA A 211 13.08 4.77 7.01
C ALA A 211 14.22 5.81 6.97
N LEU A 212 13.94 7.06 6.61
CA LEU A 212 14.92 8.16 6.63
C LEU A 212 15.39 8.47 8.06
N LYS A 213 14.49 8.51 9.04
CA LYS A 213 14.83 8.72 10.46
C LYS A 213 15.85 7.71 11.00
N ASN A 214 15.78 6.47 10.51
CA ASN A 214 16.62 5.36 10.97
C ASN A 214 17.87 5.12 10.12
N PHE A 215 18.08 5.89 9.05
CA PHE A 215 19.30 5.82 8.27
C PHE A 215 20.44 6.60 8.97
N LYS A 216 21.60 5.96 9.13
CA LYS A 216 22.79 6.51 9.82
C LYS A 216 23.98 6.78 8.89
N GLY A 217 23.78 6.72 7.58
CA GLY A 217 24.83 7.11 6.62
C GLY A 217 24.92 8.62 6.43
N SER A 218 26.12 9.10 6.09
CA SER A 218 26.34 10.49 5.67
C SER A 218 25.92 10.75 4.23
N GLU A 219 25.78 9.70 3.42
CA GLU A 219 25.29 9.76 2.05
C GLU A 219 24.60 8.45 1.62
N PHE A 220 23.72 8.53 0.63
CA PHE A 220 23.21 7.34 -0.05
C PHE A 220 24.30 6.71 -0.92
N ARG A 221 24.34 5.39 -1.02
CA ARG A 221 25.26 4.65 -1.90
C ARG A 221 24.71 4.54 -3.32
N ALA A 222 23.40 4.35 -3.46
CA ALA A 222 22.78 4.10 -4.75
C ALA A 222 22.69 5.38 -5.61
N LYS A 223 23.47 5.45 -6.71
CA LYS A 223 23.44 6.58 -7.66
C LYS A 223 22.02 6.88 -8.19
N ILE A 224 21.28 5.84 -8.57
CA ILE A 224 19.91 6.00 -9.09
C ILE A 224 18.94 6.60 -8.05
N LEU A 225 19.14 6.32 -6.76
CA LEU A 225 18.34 6.95 -5.70
C LEU A 225 18.64 8.47 -5.66
N LYS A 226 19.91 8.85 -5.76
CA LYS A 226 20.32 10.26 -5.79
C LYS A 226 19.64 11.02 -6.93
N GLU A 227 19.67 10.45 -8.14
CA GLU A 227 19.02 11.03 -9.33
C GLU A 227 17.50 11.14 -9.13
N ASN A 228 16.86 10.08 -8.65
CA ASN A 228 15.42 10.08 -8.42
C ASN A 228 14.99 11.04 -7.32
N LEU A 229 15.81 11.28 -6.28
CA LEU A 229 15.54 12.29 -5.26
C LEU A 229 15.50 13.69 -5.88
N VAL A 230 16.44 14.02 -6.76
CA VAL A 230 16.42 15.31 -7.47
C VAL A 230 15.14 15.45 -8.30
N THR A 231 14.78 14.43 -9.08
CA THR A 231 13.53 14.41 -9.85
C THR A 231 12.29 14.59 -8.96
N PHE A 232 12.26 13.89 -7.83
CA PHE A 232 11.15 13.97 -6.87
C PHE A 232 11.01 15.38 -6.29
N PHE A 233 12.10 15.94 -5.75
CA PHE A 233 12.08 17.30 -5.19
C PHE A 233 11.77 18.37 -6.23
N THR A 234 12.26 18.22 -7.47
CA THR A 234 11.91 19.12 -8.57
C THR A 234 10.42 19.11 -8.84
N ALA A 235 9.80 17.92 -8.86
CA ALA A 235 8.35 17.81 -9.04
C ALA A 235 7.59 18.45 -7.87
N LEU A 236 8.03 18.22 -6.62
CA LEU A 236 7.42 18.85 -5.44
C LEU A 236 7.48 20.38 -5.50
N GLU A 237 8.59 20.95 -5.92
CA GLU A 237 8.76 22.40 -6.05
C GLU A 237 7.82 22.99 -7.10
N LYS A 238 7.74 22.36 -8.28
CA LYS A 238 6.82 22.80 -9.35
C LYS A 238 5.37 22.72 -8.91
N ILE A 239 4.96 21.60 -8.30
CA ILE A 239 3.60 21.41 -7.79
C ILE A 239 3.26 22.44 -6.71
N THR A 240 4.20 22.71 -5.80
CA THR A 240 3.99 23.66 -4.70
C THR A 240 3.94 25.11 -5.21
N ALA A 241 4.71 25.46 -6.24
CA ALA A 241 4.71 26.79 -6.83
C ALA A 241 3.39 27.11 -7.59
N SER A 242 2.84 26.12 -8.29
CA SER A 242 1.62 26.29 -9.10
C SER A 242 0.62 25.14 -8.91
N PRO A 243 0.04 24.94 -7.71
CA PRO A 243 -0.79 23.77 -7.42
C PRO A 243 -2.03 23.65 -8.31
N ASN A 244 -2.56 24.79 -8.81
CA ASN A 244 -3.73 24.82 -9.69
C ASN A 244 -3.45 24.20 -11.08
N ASP A 245 -2.19 24.05 -11.47
CA ASP A 245 -1.78 23.49 -12.76
C ASP A 245 -1.65 21.96 -12.71
N TYR A 246 -1.85 21.34 -11.55
CA TYR A 246 -1.64 19.91 -11.33
C TYR A 246 -2.91 19.20 -10.84
N PRO A 247 -3.09 17.91 -11.19
CA PRO A 247 -4.11 17.07 -10.59
C PRO A 247 -4.05 17.06 -9.05
N GLN A 248 -5.24 17.12 -8.44
CA GLN A 248 -5.43 17.19 -6.99
C GLN A 248 -4.65 16.10 -6.22
N CYS A 249 -4.58 14.87 -6.76
CA CYS A 249 -3.87 13.77 -6.11
C CYS A 249 -2.36 14.01 -5.97
N PHE A 250 -1.73 14.74 -6.91
CA PHE A 250 -0.32 15.12 -6.79
C PHE A 250 -0.12 16.25 -5.81
N VAL A 251 -1.02 17.23 -5.80
CA VAL A 251 -1.02 18.32 -4.83
C VAL A 251 -1.11 17.75 -3.41
N GLU A 252 -2.04 16.83 -3.17
CA GLU A 252 -2.18 16.12 -1.90
C GLU A 252 -0.92 15.34 -1.51
N THR A 253 -0.34 14.60 -2.47
CA THR A 253 0.90 13.84 -2.24
C THR A 253 2.05 14.77 -1.86
N ALA A 254 2.18 15.91 -2.54
CA ALA A 254 3.21 16.90 -2.28
C ALA A 254 3.03 17.59 -0.92
N GLN A 255 1.79 17.98 -0.59
CA GLN A 255 1.44 18.56 0.70
C GLN A 255 1.66 17.57 1.84
N GLU A 256 1.27 16.30 1.67
CA GLU A 256 1.48 15.27 2.67
C GLU A 256 2.98 15.01 2.90
N PHE A 257 3.76 14.86 1.85
CA PHE A 257 5.21 14.71 1.99
C PHE A 257 5.82 15.93 2.69
N THR A 258 5.47 17.15 2.27
CA THR A 258 5.97 18.39 2.88
C THR A 258 5.60 18.48 4.36
N ARG A 259 4.36 18.11 4.71
CA ARG A 259 3.89 18.06 6.10
C ARG A 259 4.72 17.06 6.92
N LEU A 260 4.85 15.81 6.44
CA LEU A 260 5.63 14.77 7.11
C LEU A 260 7.13 15.11 7.19
N PHE A 261 7.64 15.84 6.19
CA PHE A 261 9.04 16.27 6.13
C PHE A 261 9.34 17.47 7.04
N ASN A 262 8.34 18.32 7.31
CA ASN A 262 8.50 19.50 8.16
C ASN A 262 7.94 19.32 9.58
N GLU A 263 7.40 18.15 9.91
CA GLU A 263 7.06 17.83 11.30
C GLU A 263 8.31 18.01 12.18
N ALA A 264 8.17 18.77 13.28
CA ALA A 264 9.25 19.33 14.10
C ALA A 264 10.24 18.32 14.75
N ASP A 265 10.10 17.03 14.44
CA ASP A 265 10.83 15.91 15.02
C ASP A 265 11.66 15.09 14.00
N LEU A 266 11.96 15.64 12.80
CA LEU A 266 13.00 15.03 11.96
C LEU A 266 14.40 15.38 12.49
N PRO A 267 15.30 14.39 12.68
CA PRO A 267 16.66 14.66 13.08
C PRO A 267 17.38 15.55 12.05
N ASP A 268 18.21 16.50 12.51
CA ASP A 268 19.05 17.35 11.65
C ASP A 268 19.87 16.54 10.64
N SER A 269 20.27 15.31 11.01
CA SER A 269 20.98 14.39 10.12
C SER A 269 20.20 14.05 8.86
N VAL A 270 18.86 13.97 8.92
CA VAL A 270 18.00 13.71 7.77
C VAL A 270 17.98 14.93 6.84
N HIS A 271 17.86 16.13 7.40
CA HIS A 271 17.92 17.37 6.63
C HIS A 271 19.29 17.55 5.98
N ALA A 272 20.38 17.29 6.71
CA ALA A 272 21.73 17.34 6.17
C ALA A 272 21.95 16.32 5.04
N LEU A 273 21.41 15.10 5.19
CA LEU A 273 21.47 14.05 4.17
C LEU A 273 20.76 14.45 2.88
N LEU A 274 19.60 15.11 2.97
CA LEU A 274 18.77 15.45 1.81
C LEU A 274 19.08 16.82 1.19
N ALA A 275 19.74 17.72 1.92
CA ALA A 275 20.06 19.07 1.49
C ALA A 275 20.75 19.16 0.11
N PRO A 276 21.73 18.30 -0.24
CA PRO A 276 22.34 18.34 -1.57
C PRO A 276 21.34 18.09 -2.72
N TYR A 277 20.36 17.21 -2.52
CA TYR A 277 19.37 16.88 -3.56
C TYR A 277 18.29 17.94 -3.68
N ILE A 278 17.88 18.53 -2.56
CA ILE A 278 16.96 19.68 -2.54
C ILE A 278 17.62 20.88 -3.24
N LYS A 279 18.89 21.15 -2.95
CA LYS A 279 19.64 22.22 -3.63
C LYS A 279 19.71 21.98 -5.14
N ALA A 280 20.07 20.77 -5.56
CA ALA A 280 20.15 20.42 -6.97
C ALA A 280 18.79 20.50 -7.69
N ALA A 281 17.69 20.21 -6.99
CA ALA A 281 16.34 20.36 -7.53
C ALA A 281 16.02 21.83 -7.85
N LYS A 282 16.31 22.75 -6.92
CA LYS A 282 16.11 24.19 -7.14
C LYS A 282 16.84 24.71 -8.36
N GLU A 283 18.11 24.34 -8.47
CA GLU A 283 18.99 24.72 -9.58
C GLU A 283 18.54 24.14 -10.94
N SER A 284 17.61 23.17 -10.95
CA SER A 284 17.05 22.56 -12.17
C SER A 284 15.69 23.14 -12.59
N VAL A 285 15.08 23.97 -11.75
CA VAL A 285 13.81 24.66 -12.01
C VAL A 285 14.05 26.09 -12.52
N ASP A 286 15.20 26.68 -12.17
CA ASP A 286 15.73 27.95 -12.69
C ASP A 286 16.28 27.83 -14.12
#